data_AF-A0A3A1PBN3-F1
#
_entry.id   AF-A0A3A1PBN3-F1
#
_cell.length_a   1.000
_cell.length_b   1.000
_cell.length_c   1.000
_cell.angle_alpha   90.00
_cell.angle_beta   90.00
_cell.angle_gamma   90.00
#
_symmetry.space_group_name_H-M   'P 1'
#
loop_
_entity.id
_entity.type
_entity.pdbx_description
1 polymer ?
#
loop_
_entity_poly.entity_id
_entity_poly.type
_entity_poly.pdbx_seq_one_letter_code
_entity_poly.pdbx_strand_id
1 'polypeptide(L)'
;MTCSQTSQCILTTVGCFIYDFQTLLTGIVAIGVAIVAGIPVWKQLKDTNLQTRISHRETLATLMRDALARFGKVETAMREPLSMADRLTFYPDGEPMEIDAEGAHQLEQAFHGVLDWYLVILADTEHADIEARKLELRSAIEKLVSTLSDAHWADHNSQQDEDHNFSNEEWAEIEARCAAAKIEASSRVSKVSKAYRALTDAHEAWVLSLRCQIAKLDRKIVSA
;
A
#
# COMPACT_ATOMS: atom_id res chain seq x y z
N MET A 1 -42.82 86.82 -39.64
CA MET A 1 -42.16 86.19 -38.48
C MET A 1 -42.11 84.69 -38.76
N THR A 2 -41.00 84.21 -39.33
CA THR A 2 -39.93 83.48 -38.61
C THR A 2 -40.48 82.21 -37.94
N CYS A 3 -40.40 81.05 -38.62
CA CYS A 3 -39.26 80.13 -38.71
C CYS A 3 -39.18 79.12 -37.56
N SER A 4 -38.92 77.87 -37.97
CA SER A 4 -38.12 76.87 -37.26
C SER A 4 -38.78 76.14 -36.09
N GLN A 5 -39.54 75.07 -36.39
CA GLN A 5 -39.70 73.98 -35.41
C GLN A 5 -40.10 72.62 -36.03
N THR A 6 -39.42 72.15 -37.07
CA THR A 6 -39.62 70.75 -37.53
C THR A 6 -38.37 70.02 -38.01
N SER A 7 -37.19 70.66 -38.10
CA SER A 7 -35.99 69.99 -38.66
C SER A 7 -35.06 69.31 -37.64
N GLN A 8 -35.30 69.44 -36.33
CA GLN A 8 -34.38 68.89 -35.31
C GLN A 8 -34.73 67.49 -34.79
N CYS A 9 -35.92 66.94 -35.08
CA CYS A 9 -36.30 65.60 -34.58
C CYS A 9 -35.88 64.44 -35.49
N ILE A 10 -35.65 64.68 -36.78
CA ILE A 10 -35.35 63.60 -37.74
C ILE A 10 -33.85 63.26 -37.75
N LEU A 11 -32.97 64.26 -37.50
CA LEU A 11 -31.51 64.08 -37.51
C LEU A 11 -30.96 63.36 -36.27
N THR A 12 -31.55 63.55 -35.09
CA THR A 12 -31.19 62.80 -33.86
C THR A 12 -31.64 61.34 -33.93
N THR A 13 -32.78 61.07 -34.58
CA THR A 13 -33.33 59.71 -34.71
C THR A 13 -32.50 58.85 -35.68
N VAL A 14 -32.03 59.43 -36.80
CA VAL A 14 -31.16 58.73 -37.77
C VAL A 14 -29.72 58.56 -37.21
N GLY A 15 -29.22 59.55 -36.47
CA GLY A 15 -27.92 59.48 -35.80
C GLY A 15 -27.87 58.39 -34.72
N CYS A 16 -28.91 58.28 -33.88
CA CYS A 16 -29.02 57.18 -32.91
C CYS A 16 -29.15 55.81 -33.57
N PHE A 17 -29.90 55.67 -34.67
CA PHE A 17 -30.06 54.39 -35.36
C PHE A 17 -28.75 53.88 -35.98
N ILE A 18 -27.92 54.77 -36.53
CA ILE A 18 -26.59 54.42 -37.07
C ILE A 18 -25.62 54.10 -35.92
N TYR A 19 -25.65 54.85 -34.82
CA TYR A 19 -24.81 54.61 -33.65
C TYR A 19 -25.17 53.29 -32.93
N ASP A 20 -26.46 52.97 -32.83
CA ASP A 20 -26.98 51.70 -32.28
C ASP A 20 -26.61 50.51 -33.18
N PHE A 21 -26.68 50.66 -34.51
CA PHE A 21 -26.23 49.62 -35.44
C PHE A 21 -24.72 49.39 -35.34
N GLN A 22 -23.94 50.47 -35.16
CA GLN A 22 -22.48 50.41 -35.04
C GLN A 22 -22.04 49.81 -33.69
N THR A 23 -22.75 50.10 -32.59
CA THR A 23 -22.54 49.45 -31.28
C THR A 23 -22.97 48.00 -31.26
N LEU A 24 -24.05 47.65 -31.97
CA LEU A 24 -24.48 46.26 -32.15
C LEU A 24 -23.47 45.46 -32.98
N LEU A 25 -22.95 46.04 -34.07
CA LEU A 25 -21.90 45.42 -34.89
C LEU A 25 -20.60 45.22 -34.10
N THR A 26 -20.17 46.22 -33.32
CA THR A 26 -18.99 46.09 -32.46
C THR A 26 -19.21 45.07 -31.34
N GLY A 27 -20.42 44.96 -30.78
CA GLY A 27 -20.79 43.91 -29.84
C GLY A 27 -20.70 42.51 -30.45
N ILE A 28 -21.18 42.30 -31.68
CA ILE A 28 -21.09 41.02 -32.40
C ILE A 28 -19.62 40.67 -32.71
N VAL A 29 -18.83 41.64 -33.15
CA VAL A 29 -17.39 41.44 -33.40
C VAL A 29 -16.64 41.10 -32.11
N ALA A 30 -16.97 41.77 -30.99
CA ALA A 30 -16.37 41.48 -29.69
C ALA A 30 -16.69 40.06 -29.20
N ILE A 31 -17.93 39.58 -29.41
CA ILE A 31 -18.32 38.19 -29.10
C ILE A 31 -17.55 37.20 -29.99
N GLY A 32 -17.42 37.50 -31.29
CA GLY A 32 -16.64 36.68 -32.21
C GLY A 32 -15.17 36.58 -31.82
N VAL A 33 -14.54 37.69 -31.45
CA VAL A 33 -13.15 37.73 -30.96
C VAL A 33 -13.00 36.99 -29.64
N ALA A 34 -13.96 37.11 -28.72
CA ALA A 34 -13.94 36.39 -27.44
C ALA A 34 -14.03 34.87 -27.63
N ILE A 35 -14.82 34.39 -28.60
CA ILE A 35 -14.90 32.96 -28.95
C ILE A 35 -13.58 32.48 -29.54
N VAL A 36 -13.00 33.22 -30.49
CA VAL A 36 -11.72 32.84 -31.12
C VAL A 36 -10.57 32.84 -30.12
N ALA A 37 -10.56 33.79 -29.17
CA ALA A 37 -9.59 33.83 -28.07
C ALA A 37 -9.81 32.71 -27.03
N GLY A 38 -11.05 32.22 -26.87
CA GLY A 38 -11.38 31.11 -25.98
C GLY A 38 -10.97 29.73 -26.50
N ILE A 39 -11.00 29.52 -27.81
CA ILE A 39 -10.59 28.25 -28.45
C ILE A 39 -9.20 27.76 -28.03
N PRO A 40 -8.11 28.58 -28.08
CA PRO A 40 -6.78 28.12 -27.70
C PRO A 40 -6.68 27.82 -26.20
N VAL A 41 -7.36 28.58 -25.33
CA VAL A 41 -7.41 28.31 -23.88
C VAL A 41 -8.13 26.99 -23.60
N TRP A 42 -9.25 26.74 -24.29
CA TRP A 42 -10.00 25.49 -24.16
C TRP A 42 -9.20 24.27 -24.64
N LYS A 43 -8.46 24.42 -25.74
CA LYS A 43 -7.54 23.41 -26.25
C LYS A 43 -6.40 23.14 -25.28
N GLN A 44 -5.77 24.18 -24.72
CA GLN A 44 -4.75 24.03 -23.68
C GLN A 44 -5.28 23.33 -22.43
N LEU A 45 -6.47 23.70 -21.94
CA LEU A 45 -7.09 23.04 -20.79
C LEU A 45 -7.37 21.56 -21.07
N LYS A 46 -7.79 21.21 -22.29
CA LYS A 46 -8.01 19.82 -22.72
C LYS A 46 -6.69 19.03 -22.74
N ASP A 47 -5.65 19.61 -23.34
CA ASP A 47 -4.34 18.96 -23.48
C ASP A 47 -3.64 18.80 -22.12
N THR A 48 -3.69 19.81 -21.24
CA THR A 48 -3.17 19.71 -19.87
C THR A 48 -3.93 18.66 -19.06
N ASN A 49 -5.27 18.61 -19.16
CA ASN A 49 -6.05 17.58 -18.48
C ASN A 49 -5.72 16.16 -18.97
N LEU A 50 -5.47 16.00 -20.28
CA LEU A 50 -5.05 14.71 -20.84
C LEU A 50 -3.66 14.32 -20.35
N GLN A 51 -2.70 15.26 -20.35
CA GLN A 51 -1.34 15.04 -19.85
C GLN A 51 -1.32 14.68 -18.36
N THR A 52 -2.10 15.37 -17.51
CA THR A 52 -2.23 15.04 -16.08
C THR A 52 -2.82 13.64 -15.88
N ARG A 53 -3.79 13.22 -16.69
CA ARG A 53 -4.39 11.88 -16.60
C ARG A 53 -3.40 10.79 -16.99
N ILE A 54 -2.62 10.99 -18.05
CA ILE A 54 -1.56 10.06 -18.49
C ILE A 54 -0.50 9.92 -17.40
N SER A 55 0.00 11.05 -16.87
CA SER A 55 0.98 11.05 -15.79
C SER A 55 0.47 10.32 -14.54
N HIS A 56 -0.76 10.60 -14.11
CA HIS A 56 -1.36 9.90 -12.96
C HIS A 56 -1.48 8.38 -13.20
N ARG A 57 -1.85 7.97 -14.41
CA ARG A 57 -1.91 6.55 -14.80
C ARG A 57 -0.52 5.89 -14.75
N GLU A 58 0.53 6.58 -15.20
CA GLU A 58 1.91 6.09 -15.11
C GLU A 58 2.38 5.94 -13.67
N THR A 59 2.07 6.90 -12.80
CA THR A 59 2.37 6.82 -11.37
C THR A 59 1.72 5.59 -10.73
N LEU A 60 0.42 5.37 -10.96
CA LEU A 60 -0.28 4.19 -10.43
C LEU A 60 0.31 2.87 -10.98
N ALA A 61 0.69 2.84 -12.25
CA ALA A 61 1.31 1.66 -12.84
C ALA A 61 2.70 1.36 -12.24
N THR A 62 3.47 2.39 -11.90
CA THR A 62 4.76 2.22 -11.21
C THR A 62 4.56 1.75 -9.78
N LEU A 63 3.63 2.35 -9.02
CA LEU A 63 3.28 1.89 -7.68
C LEU A 63 2.86 0.41 -7.66
N MET A 64 2.02 -0.01 -8.60
CA MET A 64 1.61 -1.40 -8.73
C MET A 64 2.78 -2.35 -9.03
N ARG A 65 3.68 -1.94 -9.94
CA ARG A 65 4.88 -2.74 -10.29
C ARG A 65 5.81 -2.89 -9.09
N ASP A 66 6.04 -1.81 -8.35
CA ASP A 66 6.91 -1.82 -7.18
C ASP A 66 6.33 -2.67 -6.05
N ALA A 67 5.02 -2.54 -5.77
CA ALA A 67 4.33 -3.36 -4.78
C ALA A 67 4.42 -4.86 -5.11
N LEU A 68 4.17 -5.25 -6.36
CA LEU A 68 4.28 -6.64 -6.82
C LEU A 68 5.72 -7.16 -6.70
N ALA A 69 6.72 -6.36 -7.10
CA ALA A 69 8.12 -6.76 -7.04
C ALA A 69 8.60 -6.97 -5.59
N ARG A 70 8.18 -6.08 -4.67
CA ARG A 70 8.49 -6.21 -3.24
C ARG A 70 7.81 -7.42 -2.64
N PHE A 71 6.51 -7.60 -2.90
CA PHE A 71 5.76 -8.71 -2.34
C PHE A 71 6.25 -10.08 -2.86
N GLY A 72 6.62 -10.19 -4.14
CA GLY A 72 7.23 -11.42 -4.66
C GLY A 72 8.54 -11.82 -3.98
N LYS A 73 9.31 -10.84 -3.46
CA LYS A 73 10.48 -11.14 -2.60
C LYS A 73 10.07 -11.66 -1.23
N VAL A 74 9.01 -11.10 -0.64
CA VAL A 74 8.45 -11.59 0.64
C VAL A 74 7.97 -13.03 0.49
N GLU A 75 7.25 -13.35 -0.58
CA GLU A 75 6.77 -14.72 -0.85
C GLU A 75 7.91 -15.71 -0.97
N THR A 76 8.98 -15.31 -1.65
CA THR A 76 10.17 -16.15 -1.82
C THR A 76 10.90 -16.36 -0.49
N ALA A 77 11.04 -15.29 0.31
CA ALA A 77 11.69 -15.35 1.62
C ALA A 77 10.92 -16.18 2.65
N MET A 78 9.58 -16.15 2.62
CA MET A 78 8.74 -16.86 3.60
C MET A 78 8.44 -18.31 3.24
N ARG A 79 8.62 -18.71 1.96
CA ARG A 79 8.26 -20.06 1.49
C ARG A 79 8.98 -21.15 2.26
N GLU A 80 10.31 -21.07 2.35
CA GLU A 80 11.11 -22.11 2.99
C GLU A 80 10.92 -22.15 4.51
N PRO A 81 10.98 -21.01 5.25
CA PRO A 81 10.71 -21.00 6.68
C PRO A 81 9.33 -21.56 7.05
N LEU A 82 8.27 -21.22 6.30
CA LEU A 82 6.93 -21.76 6.57
C LEU A 82 6.82 -23.26 6.26
N SER A 83 7.43 -23.72 5.16
CA SER A 83 7.50 -25.15 4.82
C SER A 83 8.23 -25.95 5.89
N MET A 84 9.34 -25.40 6.40
CA MET A 84 10.08 -25.99 7.51
C MET A 84 9.27 -25.99 8.81
N ALA A 85 8.59 -24.88 9.11
CA ALA A 85 7.72 -24.77 10.28
C ALA A 85 6.62 -25.83 10.28
N ASP A 86 5.95 -26.01 9.15
CA ASP A 86 4.89 -27.01 9.00
C ASP A 86 5.43 -28.42 9.26
N ARG A 87 6.58 -28.77 8.67
CA ARG A 87 7.22 -30.08 8.88
C ARG A 87 7.66 -30.36 10.32
N LEU A 88 8.10 -29.33 11.04
CA LEU A 88 8.68 -29.47 12.38
C LEU A 88 7.64 -29.34 13.50
N THR A 89 6.45 -28.81 13.21
CA THR A 89 5.43 -28.53 14.23
C THR A 89 4.07 -29.18 13.96
N PHE A 90 3.91 -29.86 12.82
CA PHE A 90 2.68 -30.58 12.49
C PHE A 90 2.99 -31.95 11.88
N TYR A 91 2.14 -32.92 12.20
CA TYR A 91 2.08 -34.18 11.50
C TYR A 91 1.47 -34.01 10.09
N PRO A 92 1.65 -34.98 9.17
CA PRO A 92 1.08 -34.91 7.83
C PRO A 92 -0.45 -34.79 7.76
N ASP A 93 -1.16 -35.19 8.83
CA ASP A 93 -2.60 -35.04 8.98
C ASP A 93 -3.04 -33.65 9.50
N GLY A 94 -2.07 -32.80 9.85
CA GLY A 94 -2.28 -31.44 10.35
C GLY A 94 -2.40 -31.35 11.87
N GLU A 95 -2.24 -32.44 12.62
CA GLU A 95 -2.24 -32.39 14.08
C GLU A 95 -0.95 -31.76 14.63
N PRO A 96 -1.02 -30.94 15.69
CA PRO A 96 0.15 -30.35 16.31
C PRO A 96 1.15 -31.39 16.82
N MET A 97 2.43 -31.13 16.61
CA MET A 97 3.55 -31.92 17.08
C MET A 97 4.42 -31.08 18.02
N GLU A 98 4.94 -31.71 19.08
CA GLU A 98 5.97 -31.12 19.92
C GLU A 98 7.28 -31.01 19.12
N ILE A 99 7.87 -29.82 19.07
CA ILE A 99 9.13 -29.60 18.38
C ILE A 99 10.30 -30.07 19.26
N ASP A 100 11.28 -30.74 18.67
CA ASP A 100 12.53 -31.06 19.37
C ASP A 100 13.46 -29.84 19.45
N ALA A 101 14.51 -29.92 20.28
CA ALA A 101 15.40 -28.78 20.51
C ALA A 101 16.18 -28.35 19.26
N GLU A 102 16.64 -29.31 18.46
CA GLU A 102 17.39 -29.05 17.24
C GLU A 102 16.49 -28.40 16.18
N GLY A 103 15.28 -28.93 15.98
CA GLY A 103 14.27 -28.34 15.11
C GLY A 103 13.85 -26.95 15.57
N ALA A 104 13.72 -26.73 16.88
CA ALA A 104 13.42 -25.40 17.40
C ALA A 104 14.54 -24.39 17.09
N HIS A 105 15.81 -24.78 17.28
CA HIS A 105 16.94 -23.93 16.95
C HIS A 105 17.03 -23.66 15.43
N GLN A 106 16.91 -24.68 14.60
CA GLN A 106 16.91 -24.52 13.14
C GLN A 106 15.79 -23.58 12.66
N LEU A 107 14.60 -23.74 13.22
CA LEU A 107 13.45 -22.91 12.87
C LEU A 107 13.60 -21.47 13.37
N GLU A 108 14.17 -21.26 14.56
CA GLU A 108 14.52 -19.94 15.08
C GLU A 108 15.42 -19.20 14.09
N GLN A 109 16.52 -19.84 13.64
CA GLN A 109 17.46 -19.27 12.68
C GLN A 109 16.80 -18.96 11.33
N ALA A 110 15.86 -19.80 10.87
CA ALA A 110 15.14 -19.58 9.62
C ALA A 110 14.22 -18.35 9.66
N PHE A 111 13.65 -18.02 10.82
CA PHE A 111 12.80 -16.84 11.00
C PHE A 111 13.56 -15.61 11.48
N HIS A 112 14.75 -15.77 12.05
CA HIS A 112 15.54 -14.66 12.55
C HIS A 112 15.96 -13.72 11.40
N GLY A 113 15.48 -12.47 11.45
CA GLY A 113 15.82 -11.43 10.48
C GLY A 113 15.33 -11.64 9.03
N VAL A 114 14.58 -12.73 8.75
CA VAL A 114 14.22 -13.13 7.37
C VAL A 114 13.47 -12.05 6.58
N LEU A 115 12.70 -11.22 7.28
CA LEU A 115 11.94 -10.11 6.69
C LEU A 115 12.31 -8.73 7.26
N ASP A 116 13.45 -8.56 7.93
CA ASP A 116 13.81 -7.25 8.52
C ASP A 116 13.87 -6.14 7.47
N TRP A 117 14.36 -6.46 6.27
CA TRP A 117 14.37 -5.51 5.15
C TRP A 117 12.96 -5.02 4.78
N TYR A 118 11.93 -5.84 4.97
CA TYR A 118 10.56 -5.51 4.60
C TYR A 118 9.77 -4.92 5.77
N LEU A 119 9.90 -5.51 6.96
CA LEU A 119 9.13 -5.18 8.16
C LEU A 119 9.74 -4.05 8.99
N VAL A 120 11.06 -3.82 8.87
CA VAL A 120 11.79 -2.81 9.65
C VAL A 120 12.31 -1.70 8.75
N ILE A 121 13.08 -2.03 7.71
CA ILE A 121 13.71 -1.01 6.85
C ILE A 121 12.67 -0.27 6.00
N LEU A 122 11.66 -0.98 5.50
CA LEU A 122 10.58 -0.42 4.69
C LEU A 122 9.31 -0.11 5.50
N ALA A 123 9.41 0.07 6.82
CA ALA A 123 8.29 0.49 7.65
C ALA A 123 7.70 1.83 7.17
N ASP A 124 6.37 1.96 7.22
CA ASP A 124 5.63 3.17 6.85
C ASP A 124 5.82 3.62 5.39
N THR A 125 6.14 2.69 4.48
CA THR A 125 6.33 2.98 3.04
C THR A 125 5.21 2.45 2.14
N GLU A 126 4.36 1.56 2.65
CA GLU A 126 3.27 0.92 1.91
C GLU A 126 1.89 1.52 2.26
N HIS A 127 0.85 0.99 1.61
CA HIS A 127 -0.54 1.34 1.94
C HIS A 127 -0.86 1.03 3.40
N ALA A 128 -1.69 1.85 4.06
CA ALA A 128 -1.98 1.74 5.50
C ALA A 128 -2.43 0.33 5.94
N ASP A 129 -3.28 -0.33 5.15
CA ASP A 129 -3.71 -1.71 5.45
C ASP A 129 -2.55 -2.71 5.39
N ILE A 130 -1.62 -2.54 4.44
CA ILE A 130 -0.43 -3.39 4.32
C ILE A 130 0.49 -3.15 5.52
N GLU A 131 0.69 -1.90 5.94
CA GLU A 131 1.49 -1.58 7.13
C GLU A 131 0.89 -2.18 8.41
N ALA A 132 -0.43 -2.14 8.57
CA ALA A 132 -1.10 -2.80 9.69
C ALA A 132 -0.82 -4.32 9.69
N ARG A 133 -0.89 -4.99 8.52
CA ARG A 133 -0.58 -6.42 8.41
C ARG A 133 0.91 -6.74 8.59
N LYS A 134 1.82 -5.85 8.18
CA LYS A 134 3.25 -5.98 8.45
C LYS A 134 3.53 -5.98 9.95
N LEU A 135 2.88 -5.09 10.72
CA LEU A 135 3.02 -5.06 12.17
C LEU A 135 2.49 -6.34 12.84
N GLU A 136 1.34 -6.85 12.39
CA GLU A 136 0.80 -8.12 12.87
C GLU A 136 1.75 -9.30 12.59
N LEU A 137 2.28 -9.39 11.36
CA LEU A 137 3.24 -10.43 10.97
C LEU A 137 4.53 -10.33 11.77
N ARG A 138 5.08 -9.12 11.93
CA ARG A 138 6.26 -8.86 12.74
C ARG A 138 6.07 -9.35 14.17
N SER A 139 4.98 -8.95 14.82
CA SER A 139 4.68 -9.38 16.19
C SER A 139 4.51 -10.90 16.30
N ALA A 140 3.95 -11.55 15.29
CA ALA A 140 3.81 -13.00 15.25
C ALA A 140 5.18 -13.69 15.13
N ILE A 141 6.06 -13.21 14.26
CA ILE A 141 7.42 -13.74 14.06
C ILE A 141 8.26 -13.54 15.33
N GLU A 142 8.25 -12.35 15.94
CA GLU A 142 8.98 -12.08 17.18
C GLU A 142 8.57 -13.03 18.32
N LYS A 143 7.26 -13.28 18.47
CA LYS A 143 6.74 -14.24 19.45
C LYS A 143 7.13 -15.68 19.12
N LEU A 144 7.13 -16.06 17.85
CA LEU A 144 7.58 -17.39 17.43
C LEU A 144 9.06 -17.57 17.75
N VAL A 145 9.92 -16.64 17.32
CA VAL A 145 11.37 -16.69 17.57
C VAL A 145 11.66 -16.76 19.07
N SER A 146 11.01 -15.94 19.89
CA SER A 146 11.17 -16.02 21.36
C SER A 146 10.74 -17.38 21.93
N THR A 147 9.64 -17.95 21.43
CA THR A 147 9.16 -19.27 21.88
C THR A 147 10.14 -20.37 21.47
N LEU A 148 10.70 -20.30 20.27
CA LEU A 148 11.68 -21.28 19.79
C LEU A 148 12.98 -21.17 20.57
N SER A 149 13.44 -19.95 20.84
CA SER A 149 14.62 -19.69 21.66
C SER A 149 14.47 -20.31 23.06
N ASP A 150 13.32 -20.12 23.71
CA ASP A 150 13.00 -20.78 24.98
C ASP A 150 12.96 -22.31 24.84
N ALA A 151 12.40 -22.84 23.74
CA ALA A 151 12.21 -24.27 23.54
C ALA A 151 13.53 -25.07 23.51
N HIS A 152 14.62 -24.50 22.99
CA HIS A 152 15.92 -25.18 22.93
C HIS A 152 16.94 -24.67 23.95
N TRP A 153 16.56 -23.71 24.82
CA TRP A 153 17.52 -23.02 25.68
C TRP A 153 18.22 -23.97 26.66
N ALA A 154 17.46 -24.77 27.41
CA ALA A 154 18.02 -25.70 28.40
C ALA A 154 18.86 -26.82 27.76
N ASP A 155 18.59 -27.17 26.50
CA ASP A 155 19.37 -28.15 25.76
C ASP A 155 20.76 -27.63 25.34
N HIS A 156 20.96 -26.30 25.33
CA HIS A 156 22.22 -25.63 24.93
C HIS A 156 22.96 -24.96 26.08
N ASN A 157 22.36 -24.88 27.26
CA ASN A 157 22.93 -24.25 28.45
C ASN A 157 23.04 -25.28 29.58
N SER A 158 23.97 -25.06 30.50
CA SER A 158 24.13 -25.92 31.67
C SER A 158 23.55 -25.26 32.89
N GLN A 159 23.07 -26.06 33.86
CA GLN A 159 22.63 -25.54 35.15
C GLN A 159 23.72 -24.75 35.86
N GLN A 160 24.98 -25.17 35.66
CA GLN A 160 26.17 -24.52 36.20
C GLN A 160 27.20 -24.39 35.08
N ASP A 161 27.64 -23.17 34.82
CA ASP A 161 28.73 -22.85 33.90
C ASP A 161 29.57 -21.68 34.45
N GLU A 162 30.46 -21.12 33.62
CA GLU A 162 31.35 -20.01 34.05
C GLU A 162 30.59 -18.70 34.31
N ASP A 163 29.43 -18.51 33.68
CA ASP A 163 28.64 -17.27 33.70
C ASP A 163 27.40 -17.37 34.62
N HIS A 164 26.94 -18.59 34.91
CA HIS A 164 25.69 -18.87 35.60
C HIS A 164 25.80 -20.02 36.62
N ASN A 165 25.04 -19.90 37.71
CA ASN A 165 24.91 -20.96 38.72
C ASN A 165 23.48 -20.94 39.29
N PHE A 166 22.59 -21.68 38.62
CA PHE A 166 21.18 -21.76 38.99
C PHE A 166 20.95 -22.75 40.13
N SER A 167 20.04 -22.41 41.04
CA SER A 167 19.52 -23.37 42.01
C SER A 167 18.75 -24.50 41.31
N ASN A 168 18.49 -25.59 42.02
CA ASN A 168 17.67 -26.69 41.48
C ASN A 168 16.23 -26.22 41.19
N GLU A 169 15.68 -25.36 42.04
CA GLU A 169 14.36 -24.78 41.84
C GLU A 169 14.33 -23.89 40.58
N GLU A 170 15.32 -23.01 40.43
CA GLU A 170 15.44 -22.13 39.25
C GLU A 170 15.61 -22.92 37.97
N TRP A 171 16.43 -23.99 38.00
CA TRP A 171 16.63 -24.85 36.84
C TRP A 171 15.36 -25.62 36.47
N ALA A 172 14.62 -26.14 37.44
CA ALA A 172 13.35 -26.81 37.21
C ALA A 172 12.30 -25.87 36.58
N GLU A 173 12.28 -24.58 36.97
CA GLU A 173 11.43 -23.58 36.33
C GLU A 173 11.82 -23.33 34.87
N ILE A 174 13.12 -23.28 34.57
CA ILE A 174 13.64 -23.15 33.21
C ILE A 174 13.24 -24.37 32.37
N GLU A 175 13.47 -25.59 32.85
CA GLU A 175 13.09 -26.82 32.16
C GLU A 175 11.58 -26.86 31.87
N ALA A 176 10.75 -26.48 32.85
CA ALA A 176 9.31 -26.41 32.68
C ALA A 176 8.90 -25.37 31.61
N ARG A 177 9.55 -24.21 31.58
CA ARG A 177 9.34 -23.19 30.53
C ARG A 177 9.73 -23.72 29.16
N CYS A 178 10.89 -24.37 29.03
CA CYS A 178 11.37 -24.94 27.77
C CYS A 178 10.39 -26.00 27.24
N ALA A 179 9.93 -26.90 28.12
CA ALA A 179 8.95 -27.93 27.76
C ALA A 179 7.60 -27.32 27.30
N ALA A 180 7.11 -26.29 28.01
CA ALA A 180 5.91 -25.58 27.59
C ALA A 180 6.08 -24.90 26.22
N ALA A 181 7.25 -24.32 25.96
CA ALA A 181 7.57 -23.67 24.70
C ALA A 181 7.63 -24.66 23.51
N LYS A 182 8.17 -25.88 23.71
CA LYS A 182 8.17 -26.94 22.70
C LYS A 182 6.76 -27.31 22.24
N ILE A 183 5.79 -27.33 23.16
CA ILE A 183 4.37 -27.60 22.85
C ILE A 183 3.71 -26.37 22.20
N GLU A 184 4.03 -25.16 22.67
CA GLU A 184 3.42 -23.92 22.20
C GLU A 184 3.84 -23.54 20.76
N ALA A 185 4.99 -24.02 20.29
CA ALA A 185 5.57 -23.69 18.98
C ALA A 185 4.58 -23.83 17.80
N SER A 186 3.83 -24.94 17.73
CA SER A 186 2.82 -25.19 16.69
C SER A 186 1.73 -24.10 16.63
N SER A 187 1.27 -23.63 17.79
CA SER A 187 0.30 -22.52 17.90
C SER A 187 0.90 -21.21 17.40
N ARG A 188 2.19 -20.96 17.67
CA ARG A 188 2.91 -19.77 17.21
C ARG A 188 3.13 -19.80 15.71
N VAL A 189 3.50 -20.94 15.14
CA VAL A 189 3.58 -21.15 13.68
C VAL A 189 2.24 -20.85 13.02
N SER A 190 1.14 -21.37 13.56
CA SER A 190 -0.21 -21.08 13.05
C SER A 190 -0.54 -19.59 13.02
N LYS A 191 -0.11 -18.83 14.05
CA LYS A 191 -0.30 -17.37 14.11
C LYS A 191 0.52 -16.65 13.04
N VAL A 192 1.77 -17.07 12.82
CA VAL A 192 2.62 -16.54 11.74
C VAL A 192 1.99 -16.83 10.38
N SER A 193 1.59 -18.08 10.11
CA SER A 193 0.92 -18.47 8.86
C SER A 193 -0.36 -17.67 8.61
N LYS A 194 -1.16 -17.42 9.66
CA LYS A 194 -2.36 -16.59 9.56
C LYS A 194 -2.04 -15.12 9.27
N ALA A 195 -1.07 -14.53 9.97
CA ALA A 195 -0.67 -13.14 9.75
C ALA A 195 -0.07 -12.94 8.35
N TYR A 196 0.71 -13.91 7.89
CA TYR A 196 1.28 -13.92 6.53
C TYR A 196 0.18 -13.98 5.46
N ARG A 197 -0.82 -14.87 5.60
CA ARG A 197 -1.98 -14.91 4.69
C ARG A 197 -2.74 -13.59 4.68
N ALA A 198 -2.97 -12.98 5.85
CA ALA A 198 -3.65 -11.69 5.93
C ALA A 198 -2.86 -10.56 5.23
N LEU A 199 -1.52 -10.60 5.27
CA LEU A 199 -0.67 -9.70 4.50
C LEU A 199 -0.79 -9.96 2.99
N THR A 200 -0.82 -11.22 2.57
CA THR A 200 -1.06 -11.59 1.17
C THR A 200 -2.40 -11.03 0.67
N ASP A 201 -3.48 -11.28 1.42
CA ASP A 201 -4.82 -10.81 1.07
C ASP A 201 -4.87 -9.27 0.94
N ALA A 202 -4.18 -8.56 1.84
CA ALA A 202 -4.09 -7.10 1.80
C ALA A 202 -3.33 -6.60 0.54
N HIS A 203 -2.24 -7.27 0.16
CA HIS A 203 -1.52 -6.97 -1.08
C HIS A 203 -2.35 -7.22 -2.33
N GLU A 204 -3.05 -8.36 -2.40
CA GLU A 204 -3.92 -8.69 -3.52
C GLU A 204 -5.05 -7.66 -3.66
N ALA A 205 -5.70 -7.30 -2.54
CA ALA A 205 -6.74 -6.28 -2.53
C ALA A 205 -6.21 -4.91 -3.00
N TRP A 206 -5.02 -4.51 -2.55
CA TRP A 206 -4.38 -3.27 -2.97
C TRP A 206 -4.05 -3.25 -4.46
N VAL A 207 -3.45 -4.32 -4.98
CA VAL A 207 -3.14 -4.47 -6.41
C VAL A 207 -4.42 -4.44 -7.25
N LEU A 208 -5.50 -5.10 -6.81
CA LEU A 208 -6.80 -5.04 -7.48
C LEU A 208 -7.35 -3.62 -7.51
N SER A 209 -7.27 -2.88 -6.40
CA SER A 209 -7.66 -1.47 -6.33
C SER A 209 -6.89 -0.63 -7.35
N LEU A 210 -5.56 -0.77 -7.41
CA LEU A 210 -4.72 -0.06 -8.39
C LEU A 210 -5.11 -0.39 -9.83
N ARG A 211 -5.36 -1.67 -10.15
CA ARG A 211 -5.84 -2.11 -11.48
C ARG A 211 -7.17 -1.45 -11.84
N CYS A 212 -8.13 -1.40 -10.92
CA CYS A 212 -9.41 -0.74 -11.13
C CYS A 212 -9.26 0.76 -11.37
N GLN A 213 -8.38 1.44 -10.62
CA GLN A 213 -8.10 2.86 -10.80
C GLN A 213 -7.46 3.15 -12.16
N ILE A 214 -6.48 2.35 -12.57
CA ILE A 214 -5.84 2.44 -13.90
C ILE A 214 -6.90 2.23 -14.99
N ALA A 215 -7.72 1.18 -14.92
CA ALA A 215 -8.75 0.91 -15.91
C ALA A 215 -9.79 2.05 -16.02
N LYS A 216 -10.13 2.70 -14.90
CA LYS A 216 -11.01 3.87 -14.87
C LYS A 216 -10.37 5.09 -15.54
N LEU A 217 -9.06 5.29 -15.36
CA LEU A 217 -8.31 6.36 -16.03
C LEU A 217 -8.18 6.08 -17.53
N ASP A 218 -7.85 4.85 -17.92
CA ASP A 218 -7.73 4.45 -19.32
C ASP A 218 -9.04 4.71 -20.08
N ARG A 219 -10.20 4.36 -19.49
CA ARG A 219 -11.52 4.71 -20.07
C ARG A 219 -11.73 6.21 -20.25
N LYS A 220 -11.33 7.02 -19.27
CA LYS A 220 -11.44 8.50 -19.31
C LYS A 220 -10.46 9.15 -20.29
N ILE A 221 -9.34 8.50 -20.60
CA ILE A 221 -8.37 8.97 -21.60
C ILE A 221 -8.91 8.66 -22.99
N VAL A 222 -9.41 7.44 -23.23
CA VAL A 222 -10.00 7.03 -24.52
C VAL A 222 -11.25 7.84 -24.87
N SER A 223 -12.03 8.26 -23.88
CA SER A 223 -13.25 9.04 -24.10
C SER A 223 -13.04 10.57 -24.12
N ALA A 224 -11.81 11.07 -23.99
CA ALA A 224 -11.48 12.50 -23.94
C ALA A 224 -11.04 13.02 -25.32
#